data_AF-A0A2L2N608-F1
#
_entry.id   AF-A0A2L2N608-F1
#
_cell.length_a   1.000
_cell.length_b   1.000
_cell.length_c   1.000
_cell.angle_alpha   90.00
_cell.angle_beta   90.00
_cell.angle_gamma   90.00
#
_symmetry.space_group_name_H-M   'P 1'
#
loop_
_entity.id
_entity.type
_entity.pdbx_description
1 polymer ?
#
loop_
_entity_poly.entity_id
_entity_poly.type
_entity_poly.pdbx_seq_one_letter_code
_entity_poly.pdbx_strand_id
1 'polypeptide(L)'
;MENQDKGNKREMLYRNSLYPHAESIFSFRPKSVEEIKDDCFIVIDTNSLLVPYTTGKASLEQINKIYRLLVDSNRLVIPGQVAREFAEHRVTKLKDLYQQISRKKSSLALGNYPLMEGLEPYQKAIEIEENLNDKIREYNKCISEILENISQWYWNDPVSVMYSSLFAQEVVHDIEIDESRLRQRIQKDCEYKLPPGYKDARKPDDGAGDVIIWYTILELGQNHKKSVIFVSLDQKPDWWSQSEGRPLYPRFELIEEFRRVSEGQSFHILKFSSFLDLYGASKEVIEEVRKEEIQARIEQLQSSPKTNLILLASEIERELRYLIASMGLLEKSQGRFLADVKLLEPYGFTEIEKANYFWSVRNKSVHGQEVDSNDISLAVESALSLLESLQSIPHEVHIVYHPGVLVYSDPDCTRVQESVKAVILETRRHPSDAFVGFIIFPTTLTRFTKGKIVSWEWNMNKVWEAAWYRDPDTNEIKSAWASSAEFVGRDLDNLR
;
A
#
# COMPACT_ATOMS: atom_id res chain seq x y z
N MET A 1 -1.70 22.38 -58.17
CA MET A 1 -1.11 22.46 -56.81
C MET A 1 -2.23 22.82 -55.86
N GLU A 2 -3.00 21.81 -55.44
CA GLU A 2 -3.97 21.98 -54.35
C GLU A 2 -3.20 21.83 -53.03
N ASN A 3 -3.07 22.93 -52.31
CA ASN A 3 -2.61 22.92 -50.93
C ASN A 3 -3.70 22.23 -50.10
N GLN A 4 -3.48 20.95 -49.77
CA GLN A 4 -4.19 20.30 -48.69
C GLN A 4 -3.79 20.97 -47.37
N ASP A 5 -4.68 21.81 -46.89
CA ASP A 5 -4.71 22.35 -45.54
C ASP A 5 -4.91 21.19 -44.55
N LYS A 6 -3.83 20.47 -44.21
CA LYS A 6 -3.81 19.49 -43.11
C LYS A 6 -3.56 20.19 -41.78
N GLY A 7 -4.40 21.17 -41.46
CA GLY A 7 -4.62 21.58 -40.09
C GLY A 7 -5.51 20.54 -39.43
N ASN A 8 -4.97 19.75 -38.50
CA ASN A 8 -5.71 18.78 -37.71
C ASN A 8 -6.85 19.52 -36.96
N LYS A 9 -8.06 19.53 -37.52
CA LYS A 9 -9.22 20.22 -36.92
C LYS A 9 -9.64 19.40 -35.72
N ARG A 10 -9.35 19.90 -34.51
CA ARG A 10 -9.81 19.31 -33.25
C ARG A 10 -11.31 19.01 -33.33
N GLU A 11 -11.68 17.75 -33.05
CA GLU A 11 -13.05 17.26 -32.93
C GLU A 11 -13.74 17.99 -31.77
N MET A 12 -14.51 19.03 -32.09
CA MET A 12 -15.19 19.87 -31.09
C MET A 12 -16.19 19.07 -30.25
N LEU A 13 -16.74 17.98 -30.81
CA LEU A 13 -17.75 17.13 -30.17
C LEU A 13 -17.17 15.84 -29.58
N TYR A 14 -15.86 15.80 -29.27
CA TYR A 14 -15.20 14.59 -28.74
C TYR A 14 -15.89 14.01 -27.49
N ARG A 15 -16.55 14.86 -26.67
CA ARG A 15 -17.34 14.42 -25.50
C ARG A 15 -18.56 13.60 -25.88
N ASN A 16 -19.23 13.91 -26.98
CA ASN A 16 -20.35 13.13 -27.49
C ASN A 16 -19.87 11.75 -27.95
N SER A 17 -18.67 11.68 -28.52
CA SER A 17 -18.04 10.43 -28.95
C SER A 17 -17.57 9.58 -27.75
N LEU A 18 -17.11 10.20 -26.66
CA LEU A 18 -16.76 9.51 -25.41
C LEU A 18 -17.99 9.04 -24.64
N TYR A 19 -19.02 9.87 -24.61
CA TYR A 19 -20.22 9.71 -23.80
C TYR A 19 -21.49 9.69 -24.67
N PRO A 20 -21.68 8.66 -25.51
CA PRO A 20 -22.80 8.62 -26.45
C PRO A 20 -24.18 8.51 -25.78
N HIS A 21 -24.24 7.98 -24.56
CA HIS A 21 -25.46 7.73 -23.80
C HIS A 21 -25.49 8.59 -22.53
N ALA A 22 -25.75 9.90 -22.68
CA ALA A 22 -25.64 10.87 -21.59
C ALA A 22 -26.57 10.57 -20.40
N GLU A 23 -27.75 10.00 -20.65
CA GLU A 23 -28.71 9.58 -19.62
C GLU A 23 -28.12 8.51 -18.69
N SER A 24 -27.33 7.60 -19.24
CA SER A 24 -26.76 6.48 -18.50
C SER A 24 -25.71 6.92 -17.47
N ILE A 25 -25.10 8.09 -17.66
CA ILE A 25 -24.15 8.70 -16.71
C ILE A 25 -24.83 8.95 -15.36
N PHE A 26 -26.08 9.39 -15.35
CA PHE A 26 -26.82 9.71 -14.13
C PHE A 26 -27.41 8.48 -13.45
N SER A 27 -27.74 7.44 -14.21
CA SER A 27 -28.36 6.21 -13.70
C SER A 27 -27.36 5.13 -13.33
N PHE A 28 -26.15 5.15 -13.89
CA PHE A 28 -25.14 4.14 -13.61
C PHE A 28 -24.70 4.15 -12.15
N ARG A 29 -24.66 2.96 -11.55
CA ARG A 29 -24.15 2.72 -10.20
C ARG A 29 -23.14 1.57 -10.30
N PRO A 30 -21.82 1.83 -10.27
CA PRO A 30 -20.84 0.76 -10.22
C PRO A 30 -21.00 -0.02 -8.92
N LYS A 31 -20.85 -1.34 -8.99
CA LYS A 31 -20.74 -2.20 -7.82
C LYS A 31 -19.43 -1.90 -7.10
N SER A 32 -19.42 -2.00 -5.78
CA SER A 32 -18.21 -1.80 -4.98
C SER A 32 -17.20 -2.93 -5.20
N VAL A 33 -15.96 -2.71 -4.77
CA VAL A 33 -14.90 -3.73 -4.81
C VAL A 33 -15.32 -4.97 -4.01
N GLU A 34 -15.92 -4.77 -2.84
CA GLU A 34 -16.41 -5.84 -1.96
C GLU A 34 -17.52 -6.67 -2.62
N GLU A 35 -18.37 -6.06 -3.43
CA GLU A 35 -19.44 -6.75 -4.15
C GLU A 35 -18.93 -7.59 -5.33
N ILE A 36 -17.80 -7.22 -5.93
CA ILE A 36 -17.28 -7.90 -7.13
C ILE A 36 -16.09 -8.81 -6.86
N LYS A 37 -15.43 -8.71 -5.70
CA LYS A 37 -14.15 -9.39 -5.41
C LYS A 37 -14.20 -10.91 -5.55
N ASP A 38 -15.38 -11.52 -5.48
CA ASP A 38 -15.56 -12.97 -5.59
C ASP A 38 -15.94 -13.41 -7.02
N ASP A 39 -16.29 -12.49 -7.93
CA ASP A 39 -16.67 -12.75 -9.32
C ASP A 39 -16.21 -11.64 -10.29
N CYS A 40 -14.90 -11.43 -10.36
CA CYS A 40 -14.27 -10.49 -11.29
C CYS A 40 -12.92 -11.03 -11.80
N PHE A 41 -12.42 -10.50 -12.91
CA PHE A 41 -11.02 -10.72 -13.28
C PHE A 41 -10.10 -9.78 -12.51
N ILE A 42 -8.95 -10.31 -12.09
CA ILE A 42 -7.86 -9.57 -11.49
C ILE A 42 -6.77 -9.43 -12.54
N VAL A 43 -6.58 -8.21 -13.04
CA VAL A 43 -5.56 -7.89 -14.04
C VAL A 43 -4.37 -7.26 -13.32
N ILE A 44 -3.18 -7.85 -13.45
CA ILE A 44 -1.97 -7.34 -12.77
C ILE A 44 -1.13 -6.50 -13.72
N ASP A 45 -0.65 -5.36 -13.23
CA ASP A 45 0.30 -4.47 -13.91
C ASP A 45 1.76 -4.91 -13.72
N THR A 46 2.65 -4.44 -14.61
CA THR A 46 4.09 -4.72 -14.56
C THR A 46 4.71 -4.32 -13.23
N ASN A 47 4.41 -3.12 -12.73
CA ASN A 47 5.01 -2.61 -11.50
C ASN A 47 4.62 -3.47 -10.29
N SER A 48 3.39 -3.98 -10.27
CA SER A 48 2.90 -4.91 -9.25
C SER A 48 3.65 -6.25 -9.29
N LEU A 49 4.00 -6.75 -10.49
CA LEU A 49 4.82 -7.96 -10.64
C LEU A 49 6.28 -7.79 -10.19
N LEU A 50 6.78 -6.56 -10.08
CA LEU A 50 8.15 -6.27 -9.67
C LEU A 50 8.32 -6.12 -8.15
N VAL A 51 7.24 -5.84 -7.40
CA VAL A 51 7.27 -5.70 -5.93
C VAL A 51 7.93 -6.90 -5.23
N PRO A 52 7.67 -8.17 -5.62
CA PRO A 52 8.27 -9.30 -4.93
C PRO A 52 9.80 -9.35 -4.92
N TYR A 53 10.49 -8.59 -5.80
CA TYR A 53 11.96 -8.48 -5.79
C TYR A 53 12.52 -7.66 -4.63
N THR A 54 11.69 -6.85 -3.98
CA THR A 54 12.10 -6.01 -2.85
C THR A 54 11.46 -6.42 -1.52
N THR A 55 10.64 -7.48 -1.51
CA THR A 55 10.00 -8.01 -0.30
C THR A 55 10.69 -9.26 0.24
N GLY A 56 10.49 -9.53 1.53
CA GLY A 56 10.98 -10.72 2.23
C GLY A 56 10.28 -12.02 1.83
N LYS A 57 10.84 -13.13 2.33
CA LYS A 57 10.36 -14.49 2.03
C LYS A 57 8.88 -14.71 2.42
N ALA A 58 8.45 -14.19 3.58
CA ALA A 58 7.08 -14.33 4.05
C ALA A 58 6.08 -13.65 3.10
N SER A 59 6.41 -12.46 2.61
CA SER A 59 5.62 -11.71 1.63
C SER A 59 5.53 -12.45 0.31
N LEU A 60 6.65 -12.98 -0.20
CA LEU A 60 6.66 -13.81 -1.41
C LEU A 60 5.73 -15.03 -1.29
N GLU A 61 5.75 -15.72 -0.15
CA GLU A 61 4.90 -16.89 0.10
C GLU A 61 3.40 -16.53 0.14
N GLN A 62 3.04 -15.40 0.75
CA GLN A 62 1.64 -14.94 0.79
C GLN A 62 1.16 -14.45 -0.58
N ILE A 63 1.99 -13.73 -1.33
CA ILE A 63 1.70 -13.32 -2.72
C ILE A 63 1.46 -14.55 -3.59
N ASN A 64 2.33 -15.57 -3.49
CA ASN A 64 2.16 -16.84 -4.19
C ASN A 64 0.81 -17.51 -3.86
N LYS A 65 0.43 -17.54 -2.57
CA LYS A 65 -0.83 -18.12 -2.12
C LYS A 65 -2.04 -17.41 -2.74
N ILE A 66 -2.03 -16.08 -2.76
CA ILE A 66 -3.12 -15.27 -3.32
C ILE A 66 -3.19 -15.44 -4.84
N TYR A 67 -2.06 -15.39 -5.55
CA TYR A 67 -2.05 -15.61 -6.99
C TYR A 67 -2.52 -17.01 -7.34
N ARG A 68 -2.09 -18.05 -6.61
CA ARG A 68 -2.55 -19.42 -6.83
C ARG A 68 -4.06 -19.55 -6.67
N LEU A 69 -4.65 -18.96 -5.63
CA LEU A 69 -6.11 -18.92 -5.44
C LEU A 69 -6.84 -18.34 -6.67
N LEU A 70 -6.29 -17.28 -7.25
CA LEU A 70 -6.88 -16.61 -8.42
C LEU A 70 -6.64 -17.37 -9.72
N VAL A 71 -5.49 -18.05 -9.87
CA VAL A 71 -5.22 -18.94 -11.00
C VAL A 71 -6.15 -20.16 -10.95
N ASP A 72 -6.27 -20.82 -9.79
CA ASP A 72 -7.13 -22.00 -9.60
C ASP A 72 -8.62 -21.70 -9.87
N SER A 73 -9.03 -20.43 -9.74
CA SER A 73 -10.38 -19.96 -10.05
C SER A 73 -10.54 -19.37 -11.46
N ASN A 74 -9.50 -19.37 -12.29
CA ASN A 74 -9.45 -18.75 -13.63
C ASN A 74 -9.79 -17.25 -13.62
N ARG A 75 -9.28 -16.53 -12.61
CA ARG A 75 -9.57 -15.10 -12.38
C ARG A 75 -8.35 -14.21 -12.51
N LEU A 76 -7.14 -14.75 -12.39
CA LEU A 76 -5.91 -13.98 -12.59
C LEU A 76 -5.63 -13.83 -14.09
N VAL A 77 -5.35 -12.60 -14.52
CA VAL A 77 -4.94 -12.31 -15.90
C VAL A 77 -3.70 -11.43 -15.89
N ILE A 78 -2.69 -11.85 -16.67
CA ILE A 78 -1.49 -11.07 -16.95
C ILE A 78 -1.56 -10.64 -18.41
N PRO A 79 -1.69 -9.34 -18.72
CA PRO A 79 -1.63 -8.87 -20.10
C PRO A 79 -0.29 -9.28 -20.76
N GLY A 80 -0.32 -9.67 -22.04
CA GLY A 80 0.90 -10.02 -22.78
C GLY A 80 1.93 -8.89 -22.76
N GLN A 81 1.47 -7.63 -22.82
CA GLN A 81 2.34 -6.45 -22.69
C GLN A 81 3.03 -6.38 -21.32
N VAL A 82 2.32 -6.69 -20.24
CA VAL A 82 2.88 -6.74 -18.87
C VAL A 82 3.98 -7.80 -18.78
N ALA A 83 3.79 -8.97 -19.40
CA ALA A 83 4.81 -10.01 -19.43
C ALA A 83 6.09 -9.57 -20.17
N ARG A 84 5.95 -8.81 -21.26
CA ARG A 84 7.10 -8.26 -22.02
C ARG A 84 7.84 -7.20 -21.23
N GLU A 85 7.12 -6.26 -20.62
CA GLU A 85 7.73 -5.22 -19.78
C GLU A 85 8.38 -5.81 -18.53
N PHE A 86 7.79 -6.84 -17.93
CA PHE A 86 8.38 -7.57 -16.82
C PHE A 86 9.75 -8.17 -17.21
N ALA A 87 9.86 -8.79 -18.38
CA ALA A 87 11.11 -9.37 -18.84
C ALA A 87 12.24 -8.32 -18.97
N GLU A 88 11.91 -7.11 -19.42
CA GLU A 88 12.84 -5.99 -19.50
C GLU A 88 13.21 -5.45 -18.11
N HIS A 89 12.20 -5.11 -17.30
CA HIS A 89 12.41 -4.48 -15.99
C HIS A 89 13.00 -5.41 -14.93
N ARG A 90 12.79 -6.73 -15.05
CA ARG A 90 13.40 -7.75 -14.19
C ARG A 90 14.92 -7.61 -14.15
N VAL A 91 15.56 -7.39 -15.30
CA VAL A 91 17.02 -7.24 -15.38
C VAL A 91 17.49 -6.01 -14.59
N THR A 92 16.75 -4.91 -14.71
CA THR A 92 17.02 -3.67 -13.96
C THR A 92 16.87 -3.90 -12.46
N LYS A 93 15.79 -4.54 -11.99
CA LYS A 93 15.60 -4.84 -10.56
C LYS A 93 16.70 -5.74 -9.99
N LEU A 94 17.14 -6.75 -10.73
CA LEU A 94 18.26 -7.60 -10.31
C LEU A 94 19.58 -6.83 -10.25
N LYS A 95 19.82 -5.93 -11.21
CA LYS A 95 20.99 -5.05 -11.21
C LYS A 95 20.97 -4.10 -10.01
N ASP A 96 19.83 -3.51 -9.69
CA ASP A 96 19.68 -2.61 -8.54
C ASP A 96 19.93 -3.37 -7.23
N LEU A 97 19.34 -4.57 -7.08
CA LEU A 97 19.58 -5.46 -5.94
C LEU A 97 21.07 -5.78 -5.77
N TYR A 98 21.74 -6.17 -6.87
CA TYR A 98 23.18 -6.44 -6.87
C TYR A 98 23.99 -5.21 -6.43
N GLN A 99 23.66 -4.02 -6.95
CA GLN A 99 24.34 -2.78 -6.59
C GLN A 99 24.14 -2.41 -5.13
N GLN A 100 22.91 -2.54 -4.60
CA GLN A 100 22.61 -2.26 -3.19
C GLN A 100 23.41 -3.18 -2.25
N ILE A 101 23.44 -4.48 -2.54
CA ILE A 101 24.21 -5.47 -1.76
C ILE A 101 25.71 -5.19 -1.88
N SER A 102 26.20 -4.85 -3.08
CA SER A 102 27.61 -4.50 -3.29
C SER A 102 28.03 -3.24 -2.54
N ARG A 103 27.16 -2.22 -2.41
CA ARG A 103 27.48 -1.00 -1.65
C ARG A 103 27.62 -1.26 -0.14
N LYS A 104 26.84 -2.20 0.41
CA LYS A 104 26.97 -2.65 1.81
C LYS A 104 28.36 -3.23 2.12
N LYS A 105 29.05 -3.79 1.11
CA LYS A 105 30.43 -4.30 1.24
C LYS A 105 31.46 -3.17 1.44
N SER A 106 31.23 -1.99 0.85
CA SER A 106 32.16 -0.86 0.87
C SER A 106 31.98 0.12 2.04
N SER A 107 30.83 0.09 2.74
CA SER A 107 30.47 1.12 3.73
C SER A 107 31.02 0.89 5.15
N LEU A 108 31.74 -0.20 5.40
CA LEU A 108 32.19 -0.61 6.73
C LEU A 108 33.66 -0.26 7.03
N ALA A 109 34.18 0.83 6.46
CA ALA A 109 35.54 1.28 6.74
C ALA A 109 35.65 1.93 8.13
N LEU A 110 36.51 1.37 8.99
CA LEU A 110 36.91 1.97 10.27
C LEU A 110 38.04 2.98 10.05
N GLY A 111 38.04 4.08 10.80
CA GLY A 111 38.96 5.21 10.62
C GLY A 111 40.19 5.15 11.51
N ASN A 112 41.35 5.61 11.01
CA ASN A 112 42.57 5.74 11.80
C ASN A 112 42.78 7.19 12.24
N TYR A 113 42.98 7.44 13.54
CA TYR A 113 43.21 8.77 14.12
C TYR A 113 44.52 8.84 14.92
N PRO A 114 45.67 8.99 14.24
CA PRO A 114 46.99 8.96 14.89
C PRO A 114 47.18 9.97 16.03
N LEU A 115 46.45 11.10 16.00
CA LEU A 115 46.50 12.13 17.06
C LEU A 115 45.95 11.65 18.41
N MET A 116 45.14 10.58 18.43
CA MET A 116 44.43 10.09 19.62
C MET A 116 45.13 8.94 20.34
N GLU A 117 46.29 8.46 19.85
CA GLU A 117 47.04 7.30 20.40
C GLU A 117 47.38 7.40 21.90
N GLY A 118 47.50 8.62 22.42
CA GLY A 118 47.79 8.89 23.83
C GLY A 118 46.58 8.79 24.77
N LEU A 119 45.37 8.57 24.26
CA LEU A 119 44.15 8.49 25.05
C LEU A 119 43.79 7.02 25.36
N GLU A 120 43.66 6.69 26.66
CA GLU A 120 43.20 5.38 27.14
C GLU A 120 41.88 4.89 26.49
N PRO A 121 40.87 5.77 26.27
CA PRO A 121 39.66 5.41 25.51
C PRO A 121 39.91 5.00 24.05
N TYR A 122 40.93 5.57 23.38
CA TYR A 122 41.26 5.25 22.00
C TYR A 122 41.94 3.88 21.87
N GLN A 123 42.77 3.51 22.84
CA GLN A 123 43.38 2.17 22.90
C GLN A 123 42.31 1.08 23.05
N LYS A 124 41.32 1.30 23.92
CA LYS A 124 40.13 0.43 24.04
C LYS A 124 39.32 0.37 22.75
N ALA A 125 39.20 1.49 22.03
CA ALA A 125 38.52 1.51 20.74
C ALA A 125 39.25 0.66 19.70
N ILE A 126 40.59 0.73 19.62
CA ILE A 126 41.41 -0.11 18.74
C ILE A 126 41.21 -1.60 19.02
N GLU A 127 41.20 -2.02 20.29
CA GLU A 127 40.95 -3.42 20.66
C GLU A 127 39.55 -3.91 20.21
N ILE A 128 38.54 -3.04 20.33
CA ILE A 128 37.18 -3.33 19.82
C ILE A 128 37.18 -3.38 18.28
N GLU A 129 37.93 -2.48 17.61
CA GLU A 129 38.07 -2.44 16.16
C GLU A 129 38.72 -3.70 15.60
N GLU A 130 39.67 -4.33 16.29
CA GLU A 130 40.27 -5.61 15.85
C GLU A 130 39.21 -6.72 15.76
N ASN A 131 38.36 -6.84 16.78
CA ASN A 131 37.24 -7.80 16.79
C ASN A 131 36.20 -7.46 15.71
N LEU A 132 35.90 -6.17 15.53
CA LEU A 132 35.03 -5.72 14.44
C LEU A 132 35.62 -6.02 13.06
N ASN A 133 36.93 -5.89 12.86
CA ASN A 133 37.59 -6.18 11.59
C ASN A 133 37.49 -7.66 11.20
N ASP A 134 37.57 -8.58 12.16
CA ASP A 134 37.30 -10.00 11.91
C ASP A 134 35.85 -10.24 11.50
N LYS A 135 34.90 -9.61 12.19
CA LYS A 135 33.47 -9.71 11.86
C LYS A 135 33.10 -9.04 10.53
N ILE A 136 33.74 -7.93 10.18
CA ILE A 136 33.60 -7.26 8.88
C ILE A 136 34.13 -8.16 7.77
N ARG A 137 35.27 -8.86 7.98
CA ARG A 137 35.78 -9.83 7.01
C ARG A 137 34.82 -11.00 6.80
N GLU A 138 34.28 -11.57 7.87
CA GLU A 138 33.27 -12.63 7.82
C GLU A 138 32.01 -12.17 7.07
N TYR A 139 31.47 -11.00 7.42
CA TYR A 139 30.35 -10.38 6.74
C TYR A 139 30.61 -10.16 5.24
N ASN A 140 31.78 -9.61 4.87
CA ASN A 140 32.15 -9.36 3.48
C ASN A 140 32.29 -10.66 2.67
N LYS A 141 32.66 -11.77 3.31
CA LYS A 141 32.65 -13.10 2.69
C LYS A 141 31.22 -13.53 2.38
N CYS A 142 30.30 -13.47 3.35
CA CYS A 142 28.89 -13.79 3.14
C CYS A 142 28.25 -12.92 2.04
N ILE A 143 28.53 -11.61 2.03
CA ILE A 143 28.06 -10.71 0.97
C ILE A 143 28.59 -11.13 -0.40
N SER A 144 29.85 -11.57 -0.50
CA SER A 144 30.43 -12.04 -1.76
C SER A 144 29.75 -13.32 -2.25
N GLU A 145 29.45 -14.25 -1.35
CA GLU A 145 28.69 -15.47 -1.67
C GLU A 145 27.26 -15.14 -2.15
N ILE A 146 26.59 -14.16 -1.55
CA ILE A 146 25.27 -13.67 -2.01
C ILE A 146 25.36 -13.08 -3.42
N LEU A 147 26.35 -12.22 -3.68
CA LEU A 147 26.55 -11.61 -5.00
C LEU A 147 26.85 -12.66 -6.07
N GLU A 148 27.64 -13.69 -5.73
CA GLU A 148 27.91 -14.82 -6.62
C GLU A 148 26.61 -15.58 -6.96
N ASN A 149 25.79 -15.91 -5.95
CA ASN A 149 24.48 -16.54 -6.18
C ASN A 149 23.59 -15.71 -7.12
N ILE A 150 23.50 -14.39 -6.93
CA ILE A 150 22.70 -13.51 -7.78
C ILE A 150 23.24 -13.51 -9.22
N SER A 151 24.57 -13.44 -9.38
CA SER A 151 25.22 -13.44 -10.71
C SER A 151 25.03 -14.75 -11.48
N GLN A 152 24.77 -15.85 -10.78
CA GLN A 152 24.52 -17.16 -11.36
C GLN A 152 23.04 -17.37 -11.72
N TRP A 153 22.14 -16.42 -11.46
CA TRP A 153 20.73 -16.57 -11.82
C TRP A 153 20.50 -16.50 -13.34
N TYR A 154 19.83 -17.52 -13.88
CA TYR A 154 19.41 -17.63 -15.28
C TYR A 154 17.89 -17.89 -15.38
N TRP A 155 17.07 -16.97 -14.87
CA TRP A 155 15.61 -17.12 -14.71
C TRP A 155 15.15 -18.10 -13.63
N ASN A 156 16.07 -18.55 -12.79
CA ASN A 156 15.80 -19.40 -11.63
C ASN A 156 15.86 -18.62 -10.29
N ASP A 157 15.73 -17.29 -10.32
CA ASP A 157 15.53 -16.50 -9.10
C ASP A 157 14.16 -16.81 -8.47
N PRO A 158 13.98 -16.60 -7.15
CA PRO A 158 12.77 -17.01 -6.45
C PRO A 158 11.46 -16.46 -7.05
N VAL A 159 11.47 -15.22 -7.54
CA VAL A 159 10.29 -14.58 -8.14
C VAL A 159 9.96 -15.21 -9.49
N SER A 160 10.97 -15.40 -10.36
CA SER A 160 10.77 -16.05 -11.66
C SER A 160 10.33 -17.50 -11.54
N VAL A 161 10.86 -18.24 -10.57
CA VAL A 161 10.42 -19.62 -10.27
C VAL A 161 8.96 -19.64 -9.83
N MET A 162 8.56 -18.71 -8.95
CA MET A 162 7.16 -18.58 -8.54
C MET A 162 6.27 -18.29 -9.76
N TYR A 163 6.59 -17.28 -10.57
CA TYR A 163 5.78 -16.91 -11.74
C TYR A 163 5.72 -18.00 -12.81
N SER A 164 6.84 -18.67 -13.12
CA SER A 164 6.83 -19.78 -14.08
C SER A 164 5.93 -20.95 -13.64
N SER A 165 5.75 -21.13 -12.32
CA SER A 165 4.83 -22.15 -11.79
C SER A 165 3.35 -21.74 -11.81
N LEU A 166 3.05 -20.45 -11.93
CA LEU A 166 1.70 -19.89 -11.83
C LEU A 166 1.15 -19.43 -13.18
N PHE A 167 1.97 -18.80 -14.02
CA PHE A 167 1.54 -18.09 -15.22
C PHE A 167 1.65 -19.02 -16.44
N ALA A 168 0.81 -20.05 -16.45
CA ALA A 168 0.57 -20.88 -17.62
C ALA A 168 -0.10 -20.08 -18.76
N GLN A 169 -0.26 -20.70 -19.93
CA GLN A 169 -0.81 -20.05 -21.13
C GLN A 169 -2.21 -19.46 -20.88
N GLU A 170 -2.99 -20.03 -19.97
CA GLU A 170 -4.34 -19.59 -19.63
C GLU A 170 -4.38 -18.30 -18.78
N VAL A 171 -3.28 -17.97 -18.12
CA VAL A 171 -3.16 -16.77 -17.26
C VAL A 171 -2.66 -15.57 -18.05
N VAL A 172 -1.81 -15.79 -19.05
CA VAL A 172 -1.27 -14.73 -19.89
C VAL A 172 -2.20 -14.45 -21.07
N HIS A 173 -2.85 -13.29 -21.08
CA HIS A 173 -3.77 -12.90 -22.14
C HIS A 173 -3.10 -11.91 -23.10
N ASP A 174 -2.78 -12.39 -24.29
CA ASP A 174 -2.15 -11.59 -25.34
C ASP A 174 -3.19 -11.27 -26.43
N ILE A 175 -3.18 -10.03 -26.91
CA ILE A 175 -4.15 -9.53 -27.89
C ILE A 175 -3.46 -9.21 -29.20
N GLU A 176 -4.19 -9.39 -30.31
CA GLU A 176 -3.74 -8.92 -31.61
C GLU A 176 -3.97 -7.41 -31.73
N ILE A 177 -2.92 -6.67 -32.12
CA ILE A 177 -2.93 -5.21 -32.15
C ILE A 177 -2.73 -4.73 -33.58
N ASP A 178 -3.72 -4.00 -34.10
CA ASP A 178 -3.55 -3.20 -35.31
C ASP A 178 -2.77 -1.92 -34.98
N GLU A 179 -1.51 -1.85 -35.43
CA GLU A 179 -0.61 -0.73 -35.20
C GLU A 179 -1.19 0.61 -35.72
N SER A 180 -1.91 0.61 -36.84
CA SER A 180 -2.53 1.82 -37.39
C SER A 180 -3.63 2.35 -36.46
N ARG A 181 -4.47 1.44 -35.94
CA ARG A 181 -5.53 1.79 -34.99
C ARG A 181 -4.95 2.24 -33.65
N LEU A 182 -3.88 1.59 -33.17
CA LEU A 182 -3.18 1.97 -31.96
C LEU A 182 -2.59 3.40 -32.08
N ARG A 183 -1.88 3.70 -33.17
CA ARG A 183 -1.33 5.03 -33.43
C ARG A 183 -2.41 6.11 -33.45
N GLN A 184 -3.56 5.84 -34.08
CA GLN A 184 -4.70 6.77 -34.08
C GLN A 184 -5.26 7.00 -32.68
N ARG A 185 -5.38 5.93 -31.87
CA ARG A 185 -5.80 6.02 -30.47
C ARG A 185 -4.85 6.90 -29.66
N ILE A 186 -3.54 6.61 -29.69
CA ILE A 186 -2.52 7.36 -28.97
C ILE A 186 -2.52 8.85 -29.38
N GLN A 187 -2.62 9.13 -30.68
CA GLN A 187 -2.68 10.52 -31.17
C GLN A 187 -3.89 11.28 -30.60
N LYS A 188 -5.07 10.63 -30.61
CA LYS A 188 -6.29 11.21 -30.05
C LYS A 188 -6.15 11.41 -28.54
N ASP A 189 -5.62 10.43 -27.83
CA ASP A 189 -5.46 10.47 -26.38
C ASP A 189 -4.51 11.58 -25.96
N CYS A 190 -3.41 11.78 -26.69
CA CYS A 190 -2.51 12.92 -26.51
C CYS A 190 -3.19 14.27 -26.79
N GLU A 191 -3.99 14.37 -27.86
CA GLU A 191 -4.64 15.62 -28.26
C GLU A 191 -5.68 16.10 -27.24
N TYR A 192 -6.50 15.18 -26.72
CA TYR A 192 -7.60 15.49 -25.79
C TYR A 192 -7.28 15.15 -24.33
N LYS A 193 -6.07 14.67 -24.04
CA LYS A 193 -5.62 14.20 -22.71
C LYS A 193 -6.52 13.10 -22.14
N LEU A 194 -6.85 12.14 -22.99
CA LEU A 194 -7.70 11.00 -22.65
C LEU A 194 -6.87 9.86 -22.09
N PRO A 195 -7.40 9.12 -21.12
CA PRO A 195 -6.69 8.01 -20.51
C PRO A 195 -6.79 6.71 -21.33
N PRO A 196 -5.86 5.76 -21.11
CA PRO A 196 -4.58 5.92 -20.43
C PRO A 196 -3.43 6.27 -21.40
N GLY A 197 -2.21 6.48 -20.91
CA GLY A 197 -0.99 6.56 -21.73
C GLY A 197 -0.61 7.96 -22.24
N TYR A 198 -1.51 8.95 -22.25
CA TYR A 198 -1.17 10.30 -22.74
C TYR A 198 -0.07 11.01 -21.92
N LYS A 199 0.20 10.55 -20.69
CA LYS A 199 1.29 11.05 -19.86
C LYS A 199 2.66 10.51 -20.29
N ASP A 200 2.65 9.41 -21.01
CA ASP A 200 3.83 8.65 -21.42
C ASP A 200 4.20 8.90 -22.90
N ALA A 201 3.58 9.90 -23.54
CA ALA A 201 3.84 10.34 -24.92
C ALA A 201 5.29 10.78 -25.22
N ARG A 202 6.19 10.77 -24.21
CA ARG A 202 7.63 11.05 -24.37
C ARG A 202 8.49 9.78 -24.33
N LYS A 203 7.90 8.63 -24.01
CA LYS A 203 8.58 7.33 -24.03
C LYS A 203 8.86 6.90 -25.48
N PRO A 204 9.83 6.00 -25.72
CA PRO A 204 10.17 5.53 -27.06
C PRO A 204 9.01 4.89 -27.83
N ASP A 205 8.01 4.37 -27.12
CA ASP A 205 6.82 3.71 -27.65
C ASP A 205 5.58 4.63 -27.68
N ASP A 206 5.75 5.94 -27.45
CA ASP A 206 4.68 6.94 -27.37
C ASP A 206 3.58 6.62 -26.32
N GLY A 207 3.88 5.80 -25.32
CA GLY A 207 2.90 5.36 -24.31
C GLY A 207 1.99 4.22 -24.78
N ALA A 208 2.40 3.47 -25.80
CA ALA A 208 1.67 2.33 -26.33
C ALA A 208 1.41 1.24 -25.27
N GLY A 209 2.34 1.00 -24.34
CA GLY A 209 2.19 -0.02 -23.30
C GLY A 209 0.87 0.08 -22.52
N ASP A 210 0.60 1.26 -21.95
CA ASP A 210 -0.62 1.54 -21.17
C ASP A 210 -1.90 1.33 -22.00
N VAL A 211 -1.89 1.76 -23.27
CA VAL A 211 -3.04 1.61 -24.17
C VAL A 211 -3.28 0.14 -24.53
N ILE A 212 -2.21 -0.65 -24.71
CA ILE A 212 -2.31 -2.08 -24.98
C ILE A 212 -2.87 -2.83 -23.76
N ILE A 213 -2.38 -2.52 -22.55
CA ILE A 213 -2.93 -3.07 -21.31
C ILE A 213 -4.42 -2.76 -21.19
N TRP A 214 -4.81 -1.51 -21.53
CA TRP A 214 -6.21 -1.10 -21.52
C TRP A 214 -7.05 -1.86 -22.55
N TYR A 215 -6.55 -2.08 -23.76
CA TYR A 215 -7.23 -2.89 -24.76
C TYR A 215 -7.45 -4.34 -24.28
N THR A 216 -6.48 -4.93 -23.60
CA THR A 216 -6.65 -6.25 -22.97
C THR A 216 -7.79 -6.23 -21.94
N ILE A 217 -7.85 -5.21 -21.08
CA ILE A 217 -8.93 -5.05 -20.09
C ILE A 217 -10.30 -4.93 -20.77
N LEU A 218 -10.40 -4.11 -21.84
CA LEU A 218 -11.64 -3.94 -22.60
C LEU A 218 -12.09 -5.24 -23.27
N GLU A 219 -11.15 -6.01 -23.84
CA GLU A 219 -11.45 -7.30 -24.47
C GLU A 219 -11.98 -8.31 -23.44
N LEU A 220 -11.40 -8.38 -22.24
CA LEU A 220 -11.90 -9.22 -21.15
C LEU A 220 -13.35 -8.84 -20.78
N GLY A 221 -13.60 -7.54 -20.59
CA GLY A 221 -14.94 -7.03 -20.30
C GLY A 221 -15.93 -7.35 -21.41
N GLN A 222 -15.52 -7.19 -22.67
CA GLN A 222 -16.35 -7.45 -23.84
C GLN A 222 -16.70 -8.92 -24.02
N ASN A 223 -15.72 -9.82 -23.87
CA ASN A 223 -15.89 -11.24 -24.17
C ASN A 223 -16.59 -11.99 -23.05
N HIS A 224 -16.36 -11.60 -21.80
CA HIS A 224 -16.85 -12.34 -20.63
C HIS A 224 -17.98 -11.65 -19.89
N LYS A 225 -18.24 -10.37 -20.15
CA LYS A 225 -19.25 -9.57 -19.42
C LYS A 225 -19.07 -9.64 -17.90
N LYS A 226 -17.81 -9.65 -17.46
CA LYS A 226 -17.41 -9.65 -16.04
C LYS A 226 -16.77 -8.33 -15.64
N SER A 227 -16.88 -8.00 -14.36
CA SER A 227 -16.17 -6.88 -13.76
C SER A 227 -14.67 -7.14 -13.73
N VAL A 228 -13.86 -6.08 -13.68
CA VAL A 228 -12.40 -6.15 -13.64
C VAL A 228 -11.86 -5.30 -12.50
N ILE A 229 -10.90 -5.85 -11.76
CA ILE A 229 -10.03 -5.09 -10.86
C ILE A 229 -8.64 -5.08 -11.48
N PHE A 230 -8.15 -3.89 -11.83
CA PHE A 230 -6.78 -3.68 -12.27
C PHE A 230 -5.89 -3.34 -11.06
N VAL A 231 -4.83 -4.12 -10.85
CA VAL A 231 -3.93 -3.96 -9.72
C VAL A 231 -2.65 -3.31 -10.20
N SER A 232 -2.50 -2.03 -9.89
CA SER A 232 -1.38 -1.20 -10.36
C SER A 232 -0.84 -0.30 -9.25
N LEU A 233 0.48 -0.08 -9.30
CA LEU A 233 1.16 0.94 -8.51
C LEU A 233 1.07 2.32 -9.15
N ASP A 234 0.62 2.40 -10.41
CA ASP A 234 0.50 3.65 -11.14
C ASP A 234 -0.61 4.52 -10.53
N GLN A 235 -0.24 5.73 -10.14
CA GLN A 235 -1.14 6.73 -9.58
C GLN A 235 -1.19 7.99 -10.43
N LYS A 236 -0.75 7.93 -11.69
CA LYS A 236 -0.68 9.07 -12.61
C LYS A 236 -2.09 9.60 -12.95
N PRO A 237 -2.18 10.88 -13.39
CA PRO A 237 -3.45 11.52 -13.75
C PRO A 237 -4.20 10.89 -14.93
N ASP A 238 -3.54 10.04 -15.72
CA ASP A 238 -4.12 9.29 -16.83
C ASP A 238 -4.72 7.95 -16.43
N TRP A 239 -4.56 7.51 -15.19
CA TRP A 239 -5.37 6.42 -14.62
C TRP A 239 -6.33 6.94 -13.54
N TRP A 240 -5.94 8.02 -12.85
CA TRP A 240 -6.66 8.54 -11.69
C TRP A 240 -7.10 10.00 -11.83
N SER A 241 -8.30 10.28 -11.36
CA SER A 241 -8.71 11.61 -10.92
C SER A 241 -8.03 11.90 -9.58
N GLN A 242 -7.21 12.95 -9.53
CA GLN A 242 -6.40 13.27 -8.35
C GLN A 242 -6.92 14.49 -7.59
N SER A 243 -6.73 14.51 -6.28
CA SER A 243 -6.87 15.68 -5.41
C SER A 243 -5.59 15.88 -4.63
N GLU A 244 -5.00 17.08 -4.69
CA GLU A 244 -3.72 17.42 -4.01
C GLU A 244 -2.59 16.41 -4.30
N GLY A 245 -2.54 15.89 -5.53
CA GLY A 245 -1.56 14.89 -5.96
C GLY A 245 -1.81 13.47 -5.44
N ARG A 246 -2.95 13.20 -4.78
CA ARG A 246 -3.37 11.86 -4.35
C ARG A 246 -4.44 11.30 -5.29
N PRO A 247 -4.38 10.01 -5.67
CA PRO A 247 -5.46 9.38 -6.42
C PRO A 247 -6.74 9.36 -5.56
N LEU A 248 -7.86 9.75 -6.15
CA LEU A 248 -9.16 9.76 -5.49
C LEU A 248 -10.12 8.73 -6.12
N TYR A 249 -10.26 8.78 -7.44
CA TYR A 249 -11.11 7.85 -8.20
C TYR A 249 -10.43 7.49 -9.52
N PRO A 250 -10.67 6.29 -10.11
CA PRO A 250 -10.29 6.05 -11.50
C PRO A 250 -10.89 7.13 -12.41
N ARG A 251 -10.20 7.42 -13.53
CA ARG A 251 -10.72 8.37 -14.53
C ARG A 251 -12.08 7.90 -15.04
N PHE A 252 -13.06 8.80 -15.06
CA PHE A 252 -14.43 8.45 -15.46
C PHE A 252 -14.50 7.96 -16.91
N GLU A 253 -13.62 8.45 -17.77
CA GLU A 253 -13.47 7.98 -19.15
C GLU A 253 -13.20 6.46 -19.22
N LEU A 254 -12.33 5.94 -18.35
CA LEU A 254 -12.01 4.51 -18.28
C LEU A 254 -13.22 3.70 -17.81
N ILE A 255 -13.89 4.18 -16.75
CA ILE A 255 -15.09 3.54 -16.19
C ILE A 255 -16.18 3.43 -17.26
N GLU A 256 -16.45 4.52 -17.99
CA GLU A 256 -17.51 4.56 -18.98
C GLU A 256 -17.18 3.75 -20.25
N GLU A 257 -15.93 3.78 -20.71
CA GLU A 257 -15.49 2.95 -21.85
C GLU A 257 -15.62 1.45 -21.50
N PHE A 258 -15.15 1.05 -20.32
CA PHE A 258 -15.29 -0.33 -19.85
C PHE A 258 -16.75 -0.74 -19.67
N ARG A 259 -17.56 0.09 -19.02
CA ARG A 259 -18.98 -0.17 -18.79
C ARG A 259 -19.72 -0.42 -20.10
N ARG A 260 -19.41 0.35 -21.14
CA ARG A 260 -20.03 0.19 -22.47
C ARG A 260 -19.70 -1.15 -23.11
N VAL A 261 -18.42 -1.55 -23.13
CA VAL A 261 -18.03 -2.82 -23.77
C VAL A 261 -18.48 -4.05 -22.98
N SER A 262 -18.55 -3.91 -21.65
CA SER A 262 -18.91 -4.98 -20.71
C SER A 262 -20.40 -5.07 -20.38
N GLU A 263 -21.25 -4.21 -20.98
CA GLU A 263 -22.69 -4.17 -20.74
C GLU A 263 -23.08 -3.88 -19.27
N GLY A 264 -22.40 -2.92 -18.64
CA GLY A 264 -22.76 -2.41 -17.32
C GLY A 264 -21.91 -2.94 -16.16
N GLN A 265 -20.84 -3.71 -16.43
CA GLN A 265 -19.95 -4.21 -15.38
C GLN A 265 -19.05 -3.11 -14.82
N SER A 266 -18.45 -3.40 -13.67
CA SER A 266 -17.65 -2.44 -12.91
C SER A 266 -16.16 -2.62 -13.17
N PHE A 267 -15.46 -1.49 -13.25
CA PHE A 267 -14.02 -1.41 -13.34
C PHE A 267 -13.47 -0.68 -12.11
N HIS A 268 -12.49 -1.28 -11.45
CA HIS A 268 -11.80 -0.67 -10.31
C HIS A 268 -10.29 -0.76 -10.49
N ILE A 269 -9.57 0.18 -9.89
CA ILE A 269 -8.12 0.14 -9.79
C ILE A 269 -7.77 0.02 -8.31
N LEU A 270 -6.93 -0.94 -7.95
CA LEU A 270 -6.40 -1.11 -6.60
C LEU A 270 -4.89 -0.99 -6.59
N LYS A 271 -4.35 -0.44 -5.49
CA LYS A 271 -2.94 -0.60 -5.15
C LYS A 271 -2.66 -2.07 -4.84
N PHE A 272 -1.40 -2.49 -4.98
CA PHE A 272 -1.00 -3.86 -4.70
C PHE A 272 -1.21 -4.20 -3.22
N SER A 273 -0.87 -3.30 -2.29
CA SER A 273 -1.13 -3.45 -0.85
C SER A 273 -2.62 -3.64 -0.54
N SER A 274 -3.50 -2.85 -1.16
CA SER A 274 -4.96 -2.96 -1.00
C SER A 274 -5.52 -4.25 -1.61
N PHE A 275 -4.95 -4.70 -2.72
CA PHE A 275 -5.28 -6.00 -3.30
C PHE A 275 -4.90 -7.15 -2.35
N LEU A 276 -3.71 -7.12 -1.76
CA LEU A 276 -3.29 -8.15 -0.81
C LEU A 276 -4.18 -8.18 0.45
N ASP A 277 -4.55 -6.99 0.97
CA ASP A 277 -5.51 -6.85 2.07
C ASP A 277 -6.89 -7.43 1.72
N LEU A 278 -7.40 -7.12 0.52
CA LEU A 278 -8.69 -7.64 0.03
C LEU A 278 -8.76 -9.18 0.05
N TYR A 279 -7.62 -9.86 -0.15
CA TYR A 279 -7.49 -11.32 -0.16
C TYR A 279 -6.86 -11.90 1.12
N GLY A 280 -6.76 -11.10 2.20
CA GLY A 280 -6.43 -11.57 3.54
C GLY A 280 -4.94 -11.86 3.76
N ALA A 281 -4.04 -11.09 3.15
CA ALA A 281 -2.64 -11.06 3.54
C ALA A 281 -2.48 -10.58 4.99
N SER A 282 -1.38 -10.96 5.65
CA SER A 282 -1.07 -10.47 6.99
C SER A 282 -0.65 -9.01 6.94
N LYS A 283 -0.84 -8.31 8.07
CA LYS A 283 -0.57 -6.86 8.14
C LYS A 283 0.90 -6.55 7.90
N GLU A 284 1.80 -7.39 8.40
CA GLU A 284 3.24 -7.24 8.20
C GLU A 284 3.58 -7.22 6.71
N VAL A 285 2.96 -8.13 5.93
CA VAL A 285 3.12 -8.18 4.47
C VAL A 285 2.50 -6.95 3.81
N ILE A 286 1.32 -6.52 4.25
CA ILE A 286 0.65 -5.34 3.71
C ILE A 286 1.49 -4.07 3.95
N GLU A 287 2.05 -3.89 5.14
CA GLU A 287 2.91 -2.75 5.46
C GLU A 287 4.25 -2.81 4.74
N GLU A 288 4.89 -3.99 4.64
CA GLU A 288 6.11 -4.16 3.86
C GLU A 288 5.87 -3.77 2.39
N VAL A 289 4.81 -4.29 1.77
CA VAL A 289 4.46 -3.95 0.40
C VAL A 289 4.15 -2.47 0.28
N ARG A 290 3.37 -1.88 1.20
CA ARG A 290 3.02 -0.45 1.17
C ARG A 290 4.25 0.45 1.19
N LYS A 291 5.29 0.10 1.97
CA LYS A 291 6.58 0.82 1.95
C LYS A 291 7.20 0.81 0.56
N GLU A 292 7.24 -0.36 -0.08
CA GLU A 292 7.75 -0.50 -1.43
C GLU A 292 6.92 0.30 -2.45
N GLU A 293 5.59 0.37 -2.31
CA GLU A 293 4.75 1.22 -3.15
C GLU A 293 5.10 2.71 -3.01
N ILE A 294 5.34 3.17 -1.77
CA ILE A 294 5.73 4.55 -1.48
C ILE A 294 7.11 4.85 -2.07
N GLN A 295 8.06 3.95 -1.87
CA GLN A 295 9.43 4.08 -2.37
C GLN A 295 9.45 4.12 -3.91
N ALA A 296 8.78 3.18 -4.56
CA ALA A 296 8.63 3.16 -6.02
C ALA A 296 7.95 4.43 -6.54
N ARG A 297 6.96 4.94 -5.80
CA ARG A 297 6.29 6.20 -6.15
C ARG A 297 7.22 7.41 -6.03
N ILE A 298 8.07 7.46 -5.01
CA ILE A 298 9.08 8.53 -4.87
C ILE A 298 10.07 8.48 -6.04
N GLU A 299 10.51 7.29 -6.44
CA GLU A 299 11.41 7.08 -7.59
C GLU A 299 10.78 7.50 -8.92
N GLN A 300 9.49 7.16 -9.12
CA GLN A 300 8.74 7.51 -10.33
C GLN A 300 8.35 8.99 -10.40
N LEU A 301 8.10 9.63 -9.26
CA LEU A 301 7.81 11.06 -9.17
C LEU A 301 9.07 11.90 -9.35
N GLN A 302 9.76 11.79 -10.51
CA GLN A 302 10.71 12.80 -11.01
C GLN A 302 10.05 14.18 -11.28
N SER A 303 8.96 14.48 -10.57
CA SER A 303 8.14 15.69 -10.54
C SER A 303 8.28 16.38 -9.18
N SER A 304 8.04 17.69 -9.14
CA SER A 304 8.52 18.63 -8.11
C SER A 304 8.71 18.05 -6.70
N PRO A 305 9.88 18.28 -6.06
CA PRO A 305 10.17 17.97 -4.65
C PRO A 305 9.02 18.21 -3.67
N LYS A 306 8.27 19.30 -3.90
CA LYS A 306 7.07 19.67 -3.14
C LYS A 306 6.02 18.56 -3.08
N THR A 307 5.75 17.88 -4.19
CA THR A 307 4.73 16.82 -4.27
C THR A 307 5.16 15.59 -3.47
N ASN A 308 6.44 15.22 -3.54
CA ASN A 308 7.00 14.10 -2.78
C ASN A 308 6.91 14.36 -1.27
N LEU A 309 7.26 15.57 -0.84
CA LEU A 309 7.16 15.98 0.56
C LEU A 309 5.70 16.02 1.07
N ILE A 310 4.74 16.45 0.24
CA ILE A 310 3.31 16.44 0.61
C ILE A 310 2.81 15.00 0.76
N LEU A 311 3.21 14.09 -0.14
CA LEU A 311 2.84 12.70 -0.07
C LEU A 311 3.40 12.03 1.19
N LEU A 312 4.70 12.19 1.45
CA LEU A 312 5.35 11.66 2.63
C LEU A 312 4.72 12.20 3.92
N ALA A 313 4.40 13.49 3.95
CA ALA A 313 3.75 14.10 5.12
C ALA A 313 2.38 13.45 5.40
N SER A 314 1.60 13.20 4.35
CA SER A 314 0.33 12.48 4.49
C SER A 314 0.49 11.11 5.15
N GLU A 315 1.52 10.39 4.73
CA GLU A 315 1.72 9.01 5.11
C GLU A 315 2.17 8.93 6.56
N ILE A 316 3.10 9.81 6.95
CA ILE A 316 3.56 9.94 8.33
C ILE A 316 2.39 10.38 9.23
N GLU A 317 1.58 11.35 8.80
CA GLU A 317 0.41 11.77 9.56
C GLU A 317 -0.61 10.64 9.74
N ARG A 318 -0.82 9.82 8.70
CA ARG A 318 -1.71 8.64 8.75
C ARG A 318 -1.20 7.65 9.79
N GLU A 319 0.08 7.27 9.70
CA GLU A 319 0.73 6.34 10.62
C GLU A 319 0.70 6.87 12.07
N LEU A 320 1.04 8.14 12.26
CA LEU A 320 1.02 8.82 13.55
C LEU A 320 -0.38 8.80 14.18
N ARG A 321 -1.43 9.14 13.39
CA ARG A 321 -2.82 9.08 13.86
C ARG A 321 -3.22 7.66 14.24
N TYR A 322 -2.87 6.69 13.40
CA TYR A 322 -3.17 5.28 13.64
C TYR A 322 -2.56 4.78 14.95
N LEU A 323 -1.28 5.13 15.18
CA LEU A 323 -0.55 4.78 16.38
C LEU A 323 -1.14 5.44 17.64
N ILE A 324 -1.34 6.76 17.61
CA ILE A 324 -1.96 7.51 18.72
C ILE A 324 -3.35 6.95 19.06
N ALA A 325 -4.14 6.59 18.05
CA ALA A 325 -5.45 5.99 18.21
C ALA A 325 -5.41 4.60 18.81
N SER A 326 -4.50 3.74 18.35
CA SER A 326 -4.33 2.39 18.87
C SER A 326 -3.83 2.40 20.32
N MET A 327 -3.03 3.40 20.69
CA MET A 327 -2.49 3.57 22.05
C MET A 327 -3.43 4.32 23.01
N GLY A 328 -4.60 4.74 22.57
CA GLY A 328 -5.58 5.47 23.38
C GLY A 328 -5.13 6.89 23.75
N LEU A 329 -4.32 7.51 22.89
CA LEU A 329 -3.76 8.84 23.09
C LEU A 329 -4.53 9.95 22.35
N LEU A 330 -5.65 9.63 21.68
CA LEU A 330 -6.42 10.60 20.88
C LEU A 330 -6.90 11.80 21.69
N GLU A 331 -7.33 11.62 22.94
CA GLU A 331 -7.75 12.74 23.79
C GLU A 331 -6.59 13.70 24.15
N LYS A 332 -5.34 13.21 24.08
CA LYS A 332 -4.14 14.02 24.30
C LYS A 332 -3.63 14.67 23.01
N SER A 333 -4.11 14.21 21.84
CA SER A 333 -3.72 14.76 20.55
C SER A 333 -4.17 16.22 20.42
N GLN A 334 -3.29 17.04 19.88
CA GLN A 334 -3.58 18.44 19.59
C GLN A 334 -3.94 18.67 18.12
N GLY A 335 -4.00 17.62 17.31
CA GLY A 335 -4.19 17.71 15.86
C GLY A 335 -3.06 18.46 15.15
N ARG A 336 -1.87 18.50 15.75
CA ARG A 336 -0.69 19.19 15.22
C ARG A 336 0.46 18.20 15.18
N PHE A 337 0.96 17.92 13.99
CA PHE A 337 2.00 16.92 13.73
C PHE A 337 3.10 16.87 14.79
N LEU A 338 3.83 17.97 15.01
CA LEU A 338 4.96 17.98 15.96
C LEU A 338 4.55 17.83 17.43
N ALA A 339 3.32 18.23 17.79
CA ALA A 339 2.82 18.02 19.15
C ALA A 339 2.42 16.55 19.35
N ASP A 340 1.81 15.96 18.33
CA ASP A 340 1.35 14.57 18.33
C ASP A 340 2.54 13.59 18.30
N VAL A 341 3.59 13.88 17.54
CA VAL A 341 4.85 13.09 17.57
C VAL A 341 5.46 13.05 18.97
N LYS A 342 5.43 14.15 19.73
CA LYS A 342 5.97 14.20 21.11
C LYS A 342 5.20 13.33 22.09
N LEU A 343 3.93 13.00 21.81
CA LEU A 343 3.18 12.05 22.65
C LEU A 343 3.81 10.65 22.66
N LEU A 344 4.67 10.35 21.69
CA LEU A 344 5.32 9.05 21.53
C LEU A 344 6.68 8.96 22.24
N GLU A 345 7.25 10.06 22.76
CA GLU A 345 8.52 10.03 23.52
C GLU A 345 8.50 9.03 24.68
N PRO A 346 7.44 8.97 25.53
CA PRO A 346 7.39 8.01 26.63
C PRO A 346 7.35 6.54 26.17
N TYR A 347 7.09 6.32 24.89
CA TYR A 347 6.99 5.00 24.26
C TYR A 347 8.23 4.65 23.42
N GLY A 348 9.32 5.38 23.61
CA GLY A 348 10.63 5.08 23.02
C GLY A 348 10.87 5.72 21.65
N PHE A 349 10.01 6.64 21.20
CA PHE A 349 10.27 7.39 19.97
C PHE A 349 11.36 8.44 20.17
N THR A 350 12.45 8.35 19.42
CA THR A 350 13.64 9.23 19.57
C THR A 350 13.85 10.19 18.40
N GLU A 351 13.07 10.10 17.33
CA GLU A 351 13.35 10.78 16.04
C GLU A 351 12.70 12.17 15.91
N ILE A 352 12.56 12.90 17.02
CA ILE A 352 11.89 14.21 17.06
C ILE A 352 12.61 15.24 16.20
N GLU A 353 13.95 15.21 16.18
CA GLU A 353 14.75 16.12 15.37
C GLU A 353 14.51 15.91 13.87
N LYS A 354 14.46 14.64 13.42
CA LYS A 354 14.08 14.30 12.04
C LYS A 354 12.66 14.77 11.72
N ALA A 355 11.71 14.60 12.65
CA ALA A 355 10.34 15.06 12.48
C ALA A 355 10.27 16.57 12.28
N ASN A 356 11.00 17.33 13.12
CA ASN A 356 11.11 18.79 12.99
C ASN A 356 11.75 19.19 11.65
N TYR A 357 12.86 18.55 11.27
CA TYR A 357 13.58 18.84 10.04
C TYR A 357 12.68 18.61 8.82
N PHE A 358 12.12 17.41 8.67
CA PHE A 358 11.20 17.07 7.59
C PHE A 358 10.04 18.06 7.51
N TRP A 359 9.38 18.35 8.64
CA TRP A 359 8.23 19.27 8.67
C TRP A 359 8.62 20.68 8.25
N SER A 360 9.81 21.14 8.65
CA SER A 360 10.34 22.45 8.27
C SER A 360 10.59 22.55 6.77
N VAL A 361 11.25 21.55 6.16
CA VAL A 361 11.56 21.52 4.72
C VAL A 361 10.27 21.43 3.90
N ARG A 362 9.33 20.57 4.32
CA ARG A 362 8.00 20.47 3.71
C ARG A 362 7.27 21.82 3.75
N ASN A 363 7.24 22.53 4.88
CA ASN A 363 6.53 23.80 4.97
C ASN A 363 7.17 24.88 4.08
N LYS A 364 8.51 25.00 4.08
CA LYS A 364 9.22 25.91 3.16
C LYS A 364 8.83 25.63 1.71
N SER A 365 8.88 24.36 1.30
CA SER A 365 8.51 23.93 -0.05
C SER A 365 7.04 24.21 -0.39
N VAL A 366 6.12 23.91 0.53
CA VAL A 366 4.67 24.12 0.32
C VAL A 366 4.33 25.61 0.19
N HIS A 367 4.96 26.47 0.97
CA HIS A 367 4.78 27.93 0.92
C HIS A 367 5.56 28.62 -0.22
N GLY A 368 6.20 27.85 -1.12
CA GLY A 368 6.84 28.37 -2.33
C GLY A 368 8.20 29.04 -2.09
N GLN A 369 8.83 28.78 -0.95
CA GLN A 369 10.21 29.18 -0.72
C GLN A 369 11.15 28.26 -1.52
N GLU A 370 12.24 28.82 -2.05
CA GLU A 370 13.30 28.00 -2.64
C GLU A 370 13.93 27.13 -1.55
N VAL A 371 13.97 25.82 -1.81
CA VAL A 371 14.59 24.82 -0.96
C VAL A 371 15.64 24.13 -1.80
N ASP A 372 16.84 23.96 -1.24
CA ASP A 372 17.92 23.30 -1.94
C ASP A 372 17.58 21.83 -2.24
N SER A 373 18.07 21.33 -3.37
CA SER A 373 17.89 19.96 -3.80
C SER A 373 18.45 18.93 -2.80
N ASN A 374 19.52 19.29 -2.09
CA ASN A 374 20.13 18.43 -1.07
C ASN A 374 19.27 18.37 0.20
N ASP A 375 18.68 19.50 0.61
CA ASP A 375 17.72 19.57 1.72
C ASP A 375 16.46 18.72 1.46
N ILE A 376 16.00 18.70 0.21
CA ILE A 376 14.87 17.86 -0.21
C ILE A 376 15.22 16.39 -0.06
N SER A 377 16.39 15.96 -0.55
CA SER A 377 16.82 14.57 -0.47
C SER A 377 16.95 14.11 0.99
N LEU A 378 17.61 14.92 1.84
CA LEU A 378 17.71 14.67 3.28
C LEU A 378 16.34 14.64 3.97
N ALA A 379 15.39 15.49 3.54
CA ALA A 379 14.04 15.47 4.09
C ALA A 379 13.27 14.20 3.69
N VAL A 380 13.47 13.70 2.47
CA VAL A 380 12.91 12.40 2.03
C VAL A 380 13.50 11.26 2.86
N GLU A 381 14.82 11.21 3.03
CA GLU A 381 15.48 10.20 3.89
C GLU A 381 14.98 10.28 5.34
N SER A 382 14.86 11.49 5.88
CA SER A 382 14.30 11.73 7.20
C SER A 382 12.86 11.23 7.30
N ALA A 383 12.03 11.47 6.29
CA ALA A 383 10.64 11.03 6.24
C ALA A 383 10.49 9.50 6.23
N LEU A 384 11.30 8.80 5.43
CA LEU A 384 11.29 7.34 5.37
C LEU A 384 11.76 6.74 6.70
N SER A 385 12.84 7.28 7.27
CA SER A 385 13.32 6.87 8.60
C SER A 385 12.29 7.14 9.71
N LEU A 386 11.53 8.24 9.61
CA LEU A 386 10.42 8.54 10.52
C LEU A 386 9.30 7.51 10.43
N LEU A 387 8.89 7.14 9.21
CA LEU A 387 7.88 6.09 8.99
C LEU A 387 8.30 4.76 9.62
N GLU A 388 9.54 4.34 9.37
CA GLU A 388 10.10 3.12 9.96
C GLU A 388 10.07 3.17 11.49
N SER A 389 10.47 4.31 12.06
CA SER A 389 10.52 4.50 13.51
C SER A 389 9.14 4.46 14.13
N LEU A 390 8.15 5.15 13.52
CA LEU A 390 6.76 5.13 13.99
C LEU A 390 6.18 3.71 13.99
N GLN A 391 6.37 2.97 12.89
CA GLN A 391 5.87 1.60 12.76
C GLN A 391 6.59 0.61 13.69
N SER A 392 7.84 0.88 14.05
CA SER A 392 8.58 0.02 14.96
C SER A 392 8.12 0.12 16.42
N ILE A 393 7.35 1.15 16.80
CA ILE A 393 6.89 1.36 18.18
C ILE A 393 6.00 0.19 18.61
N PRO A 394 6.41 -0.58 19.65
CA PRO A 394 5.61 -1.69 20.13
C PRO A 394 4.32 -1.19 20.80
N HIS A 395 3.19 -1.70 20.35
CA HIS A 395 1.88 -1.36 20.91
C HIS A 395 0.87 -2.49 20.71
N GLU A 396 -0.26 -2.43 21.42
CA GLU A 396 -1.37 -3.35 21.22
C GLU A 396 -2.33 -2.81 20.16
N VAL A 397 -2.83 -3.74 19.34
CA VAL A 397 -3.81 -3.47 18.29
C VAL A 397 -5.04 -4.31 18.58
N HIS A 398 -6.21 -3.68 18.51
CA HIS A 398 -7.48 -4.32 18.88
C HIS A 398 -8.39 -4.47 17.67
N ILE A 399 -8.74 -5.71 17.36
CA ILE A 399 -9.51 -6.09 16.17
C ILE A 399 -10.88 -6.59 16.64
N VAL A 400 -11.97 -6.11 16.04
CA VAL A 400 -13.31 -6.58 16.36
C VAL A 400 -13.45 -8.05 15.97
N TYR A 401 -13.57 -8.93 16.96
CA TYR A 401 -13.73 -10.37 16.76
C TYR A 401 -15.20 -10.77 16.69
N HIS A 402 -16.00 -10.35 17.68
CA HIS A 402 -17.46 -10.50 17.68
C HIS A 402 -18.15 -9.21 18.13
N PRO A 403 -18.90 -8.52 17.25
CA PRO A 403 -19.68 -7.36 17.61
C PRO A 403 -21.06 -7.74 18.16
N GLY A 404 -21.61 -6.92 19.07
CA GLY A 404 -23.02 -7.01 19.47
C GLY A 404 -23.39 -8.25 20.29
N VAL A 405 -22.44 -8.80 21.04
CA VAL A 405 -22.63 -9.96 21.92
C VAL A 405 -23.61 -9.62 23.03
N LEU A 406 -24.58 -10.51 23.29
CA LEU A 406 -25.54 -10.32 24.39
C LEU A 406 -24.84 -10.53 25.73
N VAL A 407 -25.19 -9.68 26.70
CA VAL A 407 -24.68 -9.77 28.07
C VAL A 407 -25.82 -9.89 29.07
N TYR A 408 -25.51 -10.51 30.20
CA TYR A 408 -26.46 -10.94 31.22
C TYR A 408 -26.03 -10.44 32.58
N SER A 409 -27.02 -10.17 33.43
CA SER A 409 -26.83 -9.67 34.80
C SER A 409 -26.63 -10.79 35.84
N ASP A 410 -26.72 -12.05 35.41
CA ASP A 410 -26.61 -13.24 36.27
C ASP A 410 -25.65 -14.28 35.70
N PRO A 411 -24.96 -15.06 36.56
CA PRO A 411 -23.99 -16.08 36.14
C PRO A 411 -24.55 -17.22 35.29
N ASP A 412 -25.87 -17.46 35.34
CA ASP A 412 -26.52 -18.53 34.57
C ASP A 412 -26.94 -18.06 33.16
N CYS A 413 -26.69 -16.78 32.84
CA CYS A 413 -27.08 -16.14 31.58
C CYS A 413 -28.57 -16.33 31.27
N THR A 414 -29.44 -15.95 32.22
CA THR A 414 -30.90 -16.03 32.10
C THR A 414 -31.58 -14.66 32.00
N ARG A 415 -30.94 -13.59 32.50
CA ARG A 415 -31.45 -12.21 32.52
C ARG A 415 -30.59 -11.29 31.66
N VAL A 416 -30.98 -11.16 30.38
CA VAL A 416 -30.33 -10.29 29.40
C VAL A 416 -30.37 -8.82 29.88
N GLN A 417 -29.26 -8.10 29.73
CA GLN A 417 -29.21 -6.65 29.91
C GLN A 417 -29.53 -5.95 28.58
N GLU A 418 -30.79 -5.56 28.36
CA GLU A 418 -31.24 -4.97 27.09
C GLU A 418 -30.58 -3.61 26.75
N SER A 419 -30.10 -2.89 27.76
CA SER A 419 -29.51 -1.56 27.59
C SER A 419 -28.07 -1.55 27.09
N VAL A 420 -27.41 -2.72 27.01
CA VAL A 420 -25.99 -2.83 26.66
C VAL A 420 -25.70 -4.13 25.94
N LYS A 421 -24.76 -4.08 25.00
CA LYS A 421 -24.16 -5.26 24.39
C LYS A 421 -22.67 -5.26 24.68
N ALA A 422 -22.00 -6.32 24.27
CA ALA A 422 -20.56 -6.38 24.32
C ALA A 422 -19.94 -6.46 22.93
N VAL A 423 -18.69 -6.02 22.86
CA VAL A 423 -17.80 -6.30 21.75
C VAL A 423 -16.66 -7.15 22.27
N ILE A 424 -16.37 -8.27 21.58
CA ILE A 424 -15.17 -9.07 21.81
C ILE A 424 -14.11 -8.58 20.84
N LEU A 425 -12.96 -8.21 21.38
CA LEU A 425 -11.79 -7.74 20.66
C LEU A 425 -10.70 -8.81 20.72
N GLU A 426 -10.09 -9.10 19.59
CA GLU A 426 -8.83 -9.81 19.49
C GLU A 426 -7.69 -8.80 19.64
N THR A 427 -6.81 -9.03 20.63
CA THR A 427 -5.65 -8.18 20.88
C THR A 427 -4.39 -8.84 20.33
N ARG A 428 -3.62 -8.09 19.54
CA ARG A 428 -2.31 -8.49 19.02
C ARG A 428 -1.24 -7.45 19.34
N ARG A 429 0.01 -7.88 19.47
CA ARG A 429 1.16 -6.98 19.61
C ARG A 429 1.73 -6.61 18.27
N HIS A 430 1.80 -5.32 17.98
CA HIS A 430 2.59 -4.78 16.88
C HIS A 430 4.05 -4.58 17.33
N PRO A 431 5.06 -4.79 16.47
CA PRO A 431 4.99 -5.25 15.07
C PRO A 431 5.03 -6.77 14.90
N SER A 432 5.10 -7.57 15.98
CA SER A 432 5.28 -9.03 15.88
C SER A 432 4.03 -9.80 15.48
N ASP A 433 2.88 -9.14 15.45
CA ASP A 433 1.54 -9.70 15.30
C ASP A 433 1.21 -10.85 16.26
N ALA A 434 1.92 -10.87 17.40
CA ALA A 434 1.74 -11.92 18.37
C ALA A 434 0.36 -11.80 19.02
N PHE A 435 -0.43 -12.87 18.91
CA PHE A 435 -1.72 -12.99 19.58
C PHE A 435 -1.55 -12.87 21.10
N VAL A 436 -2.28 -11.93 21.71
CA VAL A 436 -2.28 -11.69 23.16
C VAL A 436 -3.46 -12.39 23.81
N GLY A 437 -4.65 -12.26 23.22
CA GLY A 437 -5.88 -12.82 23.78
C GLY A 437 -7.13 -12.14 23.25
N PHE A 438 -8.28 -12.65 23.71
CA PHE A 438 -9.57 -12.00 23.52
C PHE A 438 -9.97 -11.21 24.77
N ILE A 439 -10.52 -10.01 24.56
CA ILE A 439 -11.01 -9.15 25.63
C ILE A 439 -12.42 -8.69 25.29
N ILE A 440 -13.32 -8.63 26.26
CA ILE A 440 -14.72 -8.27 26.06
C ILE A 440 -15.07 -7.00 26.83
N PHE A 441 -15.77 -6.05 26.19
CA PHE A 441 -16.14 -4.78 26.79
C PHE A 441 -17.59 -4.39 26.52
N PRO A 442 -18.25 -3.67 27.46
CA PRO A 442 -19.59 -3.16 27.25
C PRO A 442 -19.61 -2.03 26.24
N THR A 443 -20.65 -1.99 25.42
CA THR A 443 -20.90 -0.89 24.50
C THR A 443 -22.39 -0.74 24.20
N THR A 444 -22.86 0.51 24.13
CA THR A 444 -24.20 0.83 23.62
C THR A 444 -24.18 1.10 22.11
N LEU A 445 -23.01 1.03 21.47
CA LEU A 445 -22.81 1.33 20.05
C LEU A 445 -22.99 0.09 19.18
N THR A 446 -23.61 0.26 18.02
CA THR A 446 -23.86 -0.81 17.04
C THR A 446 -22.95 -0.74 15.81
N ARG A 447 -21.92 0.12 15.83
CA ARG A 447 -21.08 0.46 14.67
C ARG A 447 -19.88 -0.47 14.44
N PHE A 448 -19.73 -1.52 15.24
CA PHE A 448 -18.57 -2.40 15.16
C PHE A 448 -18.75 -3.46 14.08
N THR A 449 -17.74 -3.61 13.22
CA THR A 449 -17.72 -4.58 12.12
C THR A 449 -16.60 -5.57 12.35
N LYS A 450 -16.89 -6.88 12.27
CA LYS A 450 -15.90 -7.94 12.45
C LYS A 450 -14.70 -7.74 11.51
N GLY A 451 -13.50 -7.95 12.03
CA GLY A 451 -12.22 -7.78 11.33
C GLY A 451 -11.69 -6.34 11.30
N LYS A 452 -12.49 -5.34 11.68
CA LYS A 452 -12.02 -3.94 11.73
C LYS A 452 -11.19 -3.67 12.97
N ILE A 453 -10.17 -2.84 12.79
CA ILE A 453 -9.30 -2.40 13.87
C ILE A 453 -9.93 -1.16 14.49
N VAL A 454 -9.93 -1.09 15.83
CA VAL A 454 -10.56 0.00 16.56
C VAL A 454 -9.56 0.76 17.42
N SER A 455 -9.77 2.07 17.53
CA SER A 455 -9.06 2.91 18.49
C SER A 455 -9.36 2.51 19.94
N TRP A 456 -8.41 2.81 20.84
CA TRP A 456 -8.53 2.48 22.26
C TRP A 456 -9.17 3.64 23.05
N GLU A 457 -10.49 3.74 22.98
CA GLU A 457 -11.26 4.87 23.53
C GLU A 457 -12.38 4.42 24.48
N TRP A 458 -12.62 5.23 25.53
CA TRP A 458 -13.51 4.91 26.65
C TRP A 458 -14.47 6.05 26.94
N ASN A 459 -15.71 5.73 27.28
CA ASN A 459 -16.65 6.67 27.86
C ASN A 459 -16.77 6.41 29.37
N MET A 460 -15.98 7.14 30.15
CA MET A 460 -15.88 6.98 31.59
C MET A 460 -17.17 7.39 32.35
N ASN A 461 -18.12 8.05 31.69
CA ASN A 461 -19.40 8.44 32.30
C ASN A 461 -20.42 7.29 32.33
N LYS A 462 -20.16 6.19 31.61
CA LYS A 462 -21.01 5.00 31.61
C LYS A 462 -20.18 3.82 32.06
N VAL A 463 -20.44 3.36 33.28
CA VAL A 463 -19.80 2.19 33.88
C VAL A 463 -20.84 1.12 34.12
N TRP A 464 -20.51 -0.09 33.74
CA TRP A 464 -21.36 -1.27 33.89
C TRP A 464 -20.80 -2.16 35.01
N GLU A 465 -21.70 -2.65 35.85
CA GLU A 465 -21.37 -3.65 36.87
C GLU A 465 -21.08 -5.02 36.23
N ALA A 466 -20.84 -6.02 37.08
CA ALA A 466 -20.50 -7.37 36.63
C ALA A 466 -21.52 -7.93 35.63
N ALA A 467 -21.00 -8.57 34.59
CA ALA A 467 -21.83 -9.17 33.54
C ALA A 467 -21.25 -10.51 33.07
N TRP A 468 -22.12 -11.34 32.52
CA TRP A 468 -21.78 -12.64 31.95
C TRP A 468 -22.25 -12.70 30.50
N TYR A 469 -21.68 -13.59 29.71
CA TYR A 469 -22.05 -13.80 28.31
C TYR A 469 -21.98 -15.28 27.94
N ARG A 470 -22.61 -15.63 26.82
CA ARG A 470 -22.39 -16.91 26.15
C ARG A 470 -21.39 -16.67 25.03
N ASP A 471 -20.29 -17.41 25.06
CA ASP A 471 -19.25 -17.33 24.04
C ASP A 471 -19.85 -17.62 22.65
N PRO A 472 -19.71 -16.74 21.65
CA PRO A 472 -20.32 -16.95 20.35
C PRO A 472 -19.81 -18.19 19.60
N ASP A 473 -18.60 -18.65 19.89
CA ASP A 473 -17.97 -19.78 19.20
C ASP A 473 -18.18 -21.10 19.97
N THR A 474 -18.08 -21.08 21.30
CA THR A 474 -18.20 -22.30 22.13
C THR A 474 -19.56 -22.47 22.81
N ASN A 475 -20.38 -21.42 22.86
CA ASN A 475 -21.63 -21.33 23.60
C ASN A 475 -21.49 -21.55 25.13
N GLU A 476 -20.27 -21.54 25.65
CA GLU A 476 -19.99 -21.65 27.09
C GLU A 476 -20.35 -20.34 27.80
N ILE A 477 -20.87 -20.46 29.02
CA ILE A 477 -21.12 -19.29 29.87
C ILE A 477 -19.80 -18.83 30.50
N LYS A 478 -19.45 -17.56 30.31
CA LYS A 478 -18.22 -16.96 30.83
C LYS A 478 -18.55 -15.62 31.51
N SER A 479 -17.73 -15.26 32.50
CA SER A 479 -17.73 -13.89 33.02
C SER A 479 -17.22 -12.94 31.95
N ALA A 480 -17.92 -11.85 31.70
CA ALA A 480 -17.52 -10.81 30.76
C ALA A 480 -16.54 -9.84 31.44
N TRP A 481 -16.99 -9.19 32.52
CA TRP A 481 -16.20 -8.26 33.32
C TRP A 481 -16.78 -8.17 34.74
N ALA A 482 -15.98 -7.70 35.69
CA ALA A 482 -16.44 -7.39 37.06
C ALA A 482 -16.97 -5.95 37.19
N SER A 483 -16.34 -5.02 36.48
CA SER A 483 -16.78 -3.64 36.29
C SER A 483 -16.03 -3.10 35.07
N SER A 484 -16.70 -2.33 34.22
CA SER A 484 -16.06 -1.80 33.01
C SER A 484 -16.73 -0.52 32.54
N ALA A 485 -15.92 0.46 32.13
CA ALA A 485 -16.41 1.62 31.40
C ALA A 485 -16.84 1.23 29.98
N GLU A 486 -17.73 2.01 29.40
CA GLU A 486 -18.18 1.79 28.03
C GLU A 486 -17.02 1.94 27.03
N PHE A 487 -16.78 0.90 26.23
CA PHE A 487 -15.85 0.97 25.12
C PHE A 487 -16.49 1.69 23.93
N VAL A 488 -15.80 2.73 23.45
CA VAL A 488 -16.29 3.61 22.39
C VAL A 488 -15.31 3.74 21.22
N GLY A 489 -14.46 2.74 21.02
CA GLY A 489 -13.54 2.66 19.89
C GLY A 489 -14.21 2.99 18.54
N ARG A 490 -13.42 3.60 17.66
CA ARG A 490 -13.78 3.97 16.29
C ARG A 490 -12.95 3.13 15.33
N ASP A 491 -13.54 2.78 14.20
CA ASP A 491 -12.81 2.14 13.10
C ASP A 491 -11.65 3.05 12.66
N LEU A 492 -10.43 2.53 12.76
CA LEU A 492 -9.20 3.28 12.43
C LEU A 492 -9.18 3.72 10.96
N ASP A 493 -9.79 2.96 10.05
CA ASP A 493 -9.87 3.33 8.62
C ASP A 493 -10.71 4.59 8.40
N ASN A 494 -11.61 4.90 9.33
CA ASN A 494 -12.53 6.03 9.26
C ASN A 494 -12.04 7.26 10.05
N LEU A 495 -10.87 7.18 10.70
CA LEU A 495 -10.27 8.32 11.39
C LEU A 495 -9.70 9.30 10.36
N ARG A 496 -10.36 10.45 10.23
CA ARG A 496 -9.91 11.56 9.37
C ARG A 496 -8.84 12.40 10.03
#